data_AF-A0A7W6Q315-F1
#
_entry.id   AF-A0A7W6Q315-F1
#
_cell.length_a   1.000
_cell.length_b   1.000
_cell.length_c   1.000
_cell.angle_alpha   90.00
_cell.angle_beta   90.00
_cell.angle_gamma   90.00
#
_symmetry.space_group_name_H-M   'P 1'
#
loop_
_entity.id
_entity.type
_entity.pdbx_description
1 polymer ?
#
loop_
_entity_poly.entity_id
_entity_poly.type
_entity_poly.pdbx_seq_one_letter_code
_entity_poly.pdbx_strand_id
1 'polypeptide(L)'
;MRNALIAPFTVIMLQIPWLLNGVVIVETLFNYKGFGWLLVQAAGNNDIELLLAVSVVSVAVVLVTQLISDIGYVYLNPRIRIA
;
A
#
# COMPACT_ATOMS: atom_id res chain seq x y z
N MET A 1 -16.42 -9.77 -21.78
CA MET A 1 -15.46 -8.70 -21.42
C MET A 1 -15.14 -8.60 -19.92
N ARG A 2 -16.01 -9.05 -19.00
CA ARG A 2 -15.75 -8.99 -17.54
C ARG A 2 -14.53 -9.83 -17.06
N ASN A 3 -14.27 -10.98 -17.68
CA ASN A 3 -13.12 -11.84 -17.36
C ASN A 3 -11.76 -11.25 -17.76
N ALA A 4 -11.74 -10.33 -18.74
CA ALA A 4 -10.51 -9.67 -19.20
C ALA A 4 -10.07 -8.51 -18.28
N LEU A 5 -10.97 -8.01 -17.40
CA LEU A 5 -10.67 -6.92 -16.47
C LEU A 5 -10.03 -7.41 -15.16
N ILE A 6 -10.05 -8.72 -14.89
CA ILE A 6 -9.44 -9.32 -13.69
C ILE A 6 -7.92 -9.13 -13.71
N ALA A 7 -7.26 -9.39 -14.84
CA ALA A 7 -5.81 -9.25 -14.94
C ALA A 7 -5.32 -7.79 -14.78
N PRO A 8 -5.89 -6.78 -15.49
CA PRO A 8 -5.55 -5.38 -15.26
C PRO A 8 -5.81 -4.91 -13.83
N PHE A 9 -6.92 -5.34 -13.22
CA PHE A 9 -7.26 -4.98 -11.85
C PHE A 9 -6.20 -5.48 -10.86
N THR A 10 -5.76 -6.74 -11.00
CA THR A 10 -4.66 -7.30 -10.20
C THR A 10 -3.38 -6.48 -10.31
N VAL A 11 -3.00 -6.11 -11.53
CA VAL A 11 -1.77 -5.34 -11.76
C VAL A 11 -1.85 -3.97 -11.10
N ILE A 12 -3.00 -3.29 -11.19
CA ILE A 12 -3.21 -1.99 -10.53
C ILE A 12 -3.16 -2.12 -9.01
N MET A 13 -3.76 -3.17 -8.44
CA MET A 13 -3.78 -3.37 -6.99
C MET A 13 -2.40 -3.72 -6.43
N LEU A 14 -1.58 -4.47 -7.16
CA LEU A 14 -0.17 -4.73 -6.81
C LEU A 14 0.70 -3.47 -6.83
N GLN A 15 0.27 -2.42 -7.54
CA GLN A 15 1.03 -1.18 -7.62
C GLN A 15 0.96 -0.36 -6.32
N ILE A 16 -0.07 -0.55 -5.49
CA ILE A 16 -0.25 0.26 -4.27
C ILE A 16 0.87 0.04 -3.24
N PRO A 17 1.23 -1.21 -2.85
CA PRO A 17 2.39 -1.45 -1.99
C PRO A 17 3.70 -0.89 -2.57
N TRP A 18 3.84 -0.97 -3.90
CA TRP A 18 4.99 -0.44 -4.62
C TRP A 18 5.10 1.08 -4.50
N LEU A 19 3.98 1.80 -4.63
CA LEU A 19 3.93 3.26 -4.46
C LEU A 19 4.29 3.67 -3.03
N LEU A 20 3.86 2.89 -2.03
CA LEU A 20 4.16 3.14 -0.63
C LEU A 20 5.66 3.02 -0.32
N ASN A 21 6.38 2.12 -0.99
CA ASN A 21 7.84 2.05 -0.88
C ASN A 21 8.52 3.19 -1.67
N GLY A 22 8.04 3.49 -2.88
CA GLY A 22 8.57 4.55 -3.72
C GLY A 22 8.42 5.96 -3.13
N VAL A 23 7.34 6.22 -2.39
CA VAL A 23 7.11 7.54 -1.76
C VAL A 23 8.21 7.90 -0.76
N VAL A 24 8.80 6.90 -0.07
CA VAL A 24 9.93 7.12 0.85
C VAL A 24 11.12 7.73 0.13
N ILE A 25 11.45 7.20 -1.05
CA ILE A 25 12.56 7.68 -1.87
C ILE A 25 12.25 9.08 -2.41
N VAL A 26 11.03 9.29 -2.92
CA VAL A 26 10.63 10.60 -3.46
C VAL A 26 10.67 11.67 -2.36
N GLU A 27 10.09 11.40 -1.20
CA GLU A 27 10.06 12.36 -0.09
C GLU A 27 11.45 12.70 0.44
N THR A 28 12.34 11.71 0.55
CA THR A 28 13.72 11.93 0.99
C THR A 28 14.54 12.72 -0.01
N LEU A 29 14.42 12.43 -1.32
CA LEU A 29 15.16 13.14 -2.36
C LEU A 29 14.71 14.58 -2.54
N PHE A 30 13.40 14.84 -2.49
CA PHE A 30 12.84 16.17 -2.67
C PHE A 30 12.70 16.96 -1.36
N ASN A 31 13.18 16.40 -0.23
CA ASN A 31 13.06 16.97 1.12
C ASN A 31 11.62 17.36 1.47
N TYR A 32 10.67 16.54 1.04
CA TYR A 32 9.26 16.71 1.36
C TYR A 32 8.97 15.98 2.68
N LYS A 33 8.50 16.72 3.69
CA LYS A 33 8.24 16.19 5.03
C LYS A 33 6.91 15.43 5.08
N GLY A 34 6.91 14.21 4.56
CA GLY A 34 5.76 13.31 4.58
C GLY A 34 5.98 12.05 5.43
N PHE A 35 5.25 11.01 5.07
CA PHE A 35 5.21 9.74 5.80
C PHE A 35 6.52 8.98 5.73
N GLY A 36 7.06 8.82 4.52
CA GLY A 36 8.31 8.10 4.29
C GLY A 36 9.52 8.87 4.81
N TRP A 37 9.47 10.20 4.78
CA TRP A 37 10.48 11.04 5.42
C TRP A 37 10.55 10.80 6.94
N LEU A 38 9.41 10.73 7.63
CA LEU A 38 9.36 10.46 9.09
C LEU A 38 9.95 9.08 9.43
N LEU A 39 9.68 8.08 8.60
CA LEU A 39 10.21 6.72 8.78
C LEU A 39 11.75 6.73 8.70
N VAL A 40 12.31 7.40 7.68
CA VAL A 40 13.76 7.50 7.49
C VAL A 40 14.41 8.35 8.58
N GLN A 41 13.76 9.43 9.01
CA GLN A 41 14.25 10.26 10.11
C GLN A 41 14.31 9.48 11.44
N ALA A 42 13.25 8.74 11.78
CA ALA A 42 13.19 7.92 12.98
C ALA A 42 14.28 6.84 12.98
N ALA A 43 14.48 6.17 11.84
CA ALA A 43 15.54 5.19 11.67
C ALA A 43 16.95 5.81 11.83
N GLY A 44 17.18 6.99 11.23
CA GLY A 44 18.46 7.70 11.35
C GLY A 44 18.76 8.19 12.77
N ASN A 45 17.73 8.60 13.50
CA ASN A 45 17.85 9.06 14.89
C ASN A 45 17.86 7.92 15.93
N ASN A 46 17.75 6.65 15.50
CA ASN A 46 17.56 5.48 16.37
C ASN A 46 16.36 5.62 17.32
N ASP A 47 15.33 6.36 16.90
CA ASP A 47 14.08 6.51 17.63
C ASP A 47 13.17 5.33 17.30
N ILE A 48 13.32 4.25 18.07
CA ILE A 48 12.62 2.99 17.83
C ILE A 48 11.11 3.12 18.07
N GLU A 49 10.70 3.96 19.02
CA GLU A 49 9.28 4.20 19.32
C GLU A 49 8.58 4.87 18.14
N LEU A 50 9.18 5.94 17.61
CA LEU A 50 8.65 6.63 16.44
C LEU A 50 8.66 5.74 15.19
N LEU A 51 9.75 5.00 14.98
CA LEU A 51 9.86 4.06 13.86
C LEU A 51 8.76 2.99 13.91
N LEU A 52 8.50 2.44 15.09
CA LEU A 52 7.44 1.44 15.28
C LEU A 52 6.06 2.04 15.02
N ALA A 53 5.77 3.21 15.60
CA ALA A 53 4.48 3.88 15.43
C ALA A 53 4.17 4.15 13.94
N VAL A 54 5.14 4.69 13.21
CA VAL A 54 5.02 4.94 11.76
C VAL A 54 4.87 3.63 10.99
N SER A 55 5.62 2.59 11.35
CA SER A 55 5.52 1.28 10.69
C SER A 55 4.15 0.63 10.87
N VAL A 56 3.55 0.72 12.06
CA VAL A 56 2.19 0.21 12.31
C VAL A 56 1.16 0.93 11.45
N VAL A 57 1.28 2.25 11.30
CA VAL A 57 0.43 3.04 10.40
C VAL A 57 0.61 2.61 8.94
N SER A 58 1.85 2.38 8.48
CA SER A 58 2.12 1.84 7.14
C SER A 58 1.37 0.54 6.90
N VAL A 59 1.51 -0.41 7.83
CA VAL A 59 0.87 -1.72 7.75
C VAL A 59 -0.65 -1.58 7.71
N ALA A 60 -1.23 -0.69 8.53
CA ALA A 60 -2.66 -0.44 8.52
C ALA A 60 -3.14 0.08 7.15
N VAL A 61 -2.42 1.01 6.52
CA VAL A 61 -2.76 1.52 5.18
C VAL A 61 -2.68 0.41 4.15
N VAL A 62 -1.60 -0.38 4.13
CA VAL A 62 -1.45 -1.51 3.22
C VAL A 62 -2.60 -2.49 3.38
N LEU A 63 -2.93 -2.89 4.62
CA LEU A 63 -4.02 -3.80 4.91
C LEU A 63 -5.37 -3.26 4.44
N VAL A 64 -5.67 -1.98 4.67
CA VAL A 64 -6.91 -1.35 4.18
C VAL A 64 -6.98 -1.40 2.65
N THR A 65 -5.89 -1.06 1.96
CA THR A 65 -5.86 -1.11 0.49
C THR A 65 -5.98 -2.54 -0.04
N GLN A 66 -5.40 -3.51 0.66
CA GLN A 66 -5.51 -4.92 0.32
C GLN A 66 -6.95 -5.43 0.52
N LEU A 67 -7.61 -5.06 1.62
CA LEU A 67 -9.01 -5.40 1.85
C LEU A 67 -9.93 -4.82 0.77
N ILE A 68 -9.67 -3.59 0.31
CA ILE A 68 -10.42 -2.98 -0.81
C ILE A 68 -10.19 -3.78 -2.10
N SER A 69 -8.96 -4.21 -2.35
CA SER A 69 -8.62 -5.08 -3.49
C SER A 69 -9.40 -6.38 -3.44
N ASP A 70 -9.42 -7.06 -2.29
CA ASP A 70 -10.12 -8.34 -2.10
C ASP A 70 -11.63 -8.20 -2.34
N ILE A 71 -12.24 -7.12 -1.83
CA ILE A 71 -13.65 -6.81 -2.11
C ILE A 71 -13.86 -6.56 -3.61
N GLY A 72 -12.99 -5.78 -4.24
CA GLY A 72 -13.03 -5.52 -5.68
C GLY A 72 -12.94 -6.79 -6.52
N TYR A 73 -12.11 -7.76 -6.11
CA TYR A 73 -12.04 -9.08 -6.74
C TYR A 73 -13.34 -9.85 -6.64
N VAL A 74 -14.01 -9.85 -5.49
CA VAL A 74 -15.32 -10.50 -5.32
C VAL A 74 -16.34 -9.90 -6.28
N TYR A 75 -16.35 -8.58 -6.45
CA TYR A 75 -17.24 -7.93 -7.42
C TYR A 75 -16.86 -8.25 -8.88
N LEU A 76 -15.57 -8.31 -9.20
CA LEU A 76 -15.11 -8.51 -10.58
C LEU A 76 -15.19 -9.97 -11.04
N ASN A 77 -15.12 -10.94 -10.12
CA ASN A 77 -15.08 -12.36 -10.44
C ASN A 77 -16.49 -12.99 -10.45
N PRO A 78 -17.10 -13.25 -11.63
CA PRO A 78 -18.46 -13.78 -11.73
C PRO A 78 -18.61 -15.24 -11.27
N ARG A 79 -17.50 -15.97 -11.01
CA ARG A 79 -17.51 -17.38 -10.56
C ARG A 79 -17.65 -17.57 -9.05
N ILE A 80 -17.53 -16.51 -8.25
CA ILE A 80 -17.70 -16.55 -6.79
C ILE A 80 -19.19 -16.58 -6.38
N ARG A 81 -20.10 -16.55 -7.37
CA ARG A 81 -21.52 -16.80 -7.13
C ARG A 81 -21.69 -18.29 -6.79
N ILE A 82 -21.66 -18.56 -5.49
CA ILE A 82 -22.06 -19.80 -4.85
C ILE A 82 -23.37 -20.24 -5.51
N ALA A 83 -23.33 -21.36 -6.21
CA ALA A 83 -24.51 -22.15 -6.53
C ALA A 83 -24.80 -23.07 -5.35
#